data_AF-A0A1G9GXG8-F1
#
_entry.id   AF-A0A1G9GXG8-F1
#
_cell.length_a   1.000
_cell.length_b   1.000
_cell.length_c   1.000
_cell.angle_alpha   90.00
_cell.angle_beta   90.00
_cell.angle_gamma   90.00
#
_symmetry.space_group_name_H-M   'P 1'
#
loop_
_entity.id
_entity.type
_entity.pdbx_description
1 polymer ?
#
loop_
_entity_poly.entity_id
_entity_poly.type
_entity_poly.pdbx_seq_one_letter_code
_entity_poly.pdbx_strand_id
1 'polypeptide(L)' 'MLQNLGPLGIVGLVIMLAGIGLIAYESLLIAAGMAMVLAGLGLVVKALISGMLQSFGMF' A
#
# COMPACT_ATOMS: atom_id res chain seq x y z
N MET A 1 9.67 6.91 2.48
CA MET A 1 9.14 5.88 3.41
C MET A 1 9.70 4.48 3.14
N LEU A 2 10.14 4.16 1.91
CA LEU A 2 10.69 2.82 1.58
C LEU A 2 11.86 2.37 2.48
N GLN A 3 12.65 3.31 3.00
CA GLN A 3 13.76 3.03 3.92
C GLN A 3 13.30 2.59 5.33
N ASN A 4 12.04 2.87 5.71
CA ASN A 4 11.46 2.52 7.02
C ASN A 4 10.48 1.35 6.95
N LEU A 5 10.29 0.73 5.77
CA LEU A 5 9.37 -0.39 5.57
C LEU A 5 9.81 -1.67 6.32
N GLY A 6 11.06 -1.72 6.76
CA GLY A 6 11.67 -2.94 7.27
C GLY A 6 11.71 -4.07 6.22
N PRO A 7 12.34 -5.21 6.53
CA PRO A 7 12.41 -6.35 5.61
C PRO A 7 11.02 -6.85 5.18
N LEU A 8 10.07 -6.88 6.12
CA LEU A 8 8.70 -7.33 5.89
C LEU A 8 7.91 -6.40 4.95
N GLY A 9 8.05 -5.08 5.08
CA GLY A 9 7.35 -4.14 4.20
C GLY A 9 7.88 -4.17 2.77
N ILE A 10 9.18 -4.45 2.58
CA ILE A 10 9.75 -4.65 1.25
C ILE A 10 9.20 -5.95 0.62
N VAL A 11 9.17 -7.05 1.37
CA VAL A 11 8.57 -8.31 0.90
C VAL A 11 7.10 -8.12 0.53
N GLY A 12 6.33 -7.42 1.38
CA GLY A 12 4.94 -7.09 1.10
C GLY A 12 4.76 -6.26 -0.17
N LEU A 13 5.62 -5.26 -0.40
CA LEU A 13 5.62 -4.46 -1.63
C LEU A 13 5.88 -5.32 -2.88
N VAL A 14 6.87 -6.22 -2.81
CA VAL A 14 7.21 -7.11 -3.93
C VAL A 14 6.05 -8.04 -4.25
N ILE A 15 5.42 -8.65 -3.24
CA ILE A 15 4.25 -9.52 -3.42
C ILE A 15 3.08 -8.72 -4.01
N MET A 16 2.84 -7.50 -3.54
CA MET A 16 1.79 -6.62 -4.06
C MET A 16 2.00 -6.31 -5.54
N LEU A 17 3.21 -5.92 -5.92
CA LEU A 17 3.56 -5.63 -7.32
C LEU A 17 3.49 -6.89 -8.20
N ALA A 18 3.90 -8.05 -7.68
CA ALA A 18 3.76 -9.32 -8.37
C ALA A 18 2.29 -9.68 -8.61
N GLY A 19 1.41 -9.49 -7.61
CA GLY A 19 -0.02 -9.73 -7.73
C GLY A 19 -0.68 -8.82 -8.77
N ILE A 20 -0.36 -7.51 -8.77
CA ILE A 20 -0.86 -6.58 -9.78
C ILE A 20 -0.33 -6.98 -11.18
N GLY A 21 0.94 -7.36 -11.29
CA GLY A 21 1.53 -7.84 -12.54
C GLY A 21 0.87 -9.10 -13.09
N LEU A 22 0.47 -10.02 -12.20
CA LEU A 22 -0.24 -11.25 -12.58
C LEU A 22 -1.66 -10.91 -13.09
N ILE A 23 -2.38 -10.02 -12.41
CA ILE A 23 -3.70 -9.54 -12.86
C ILE A 23 -3.59 -8.79 -14.20
N ALA A 24 -2.51 -8.02 -14.39
CA ALA A 24 -2.25 -7.28 -15.62
C ALA A 24 -2.07 -8.18 -16.85
N TYR A 25 -1.66 -9.44 -16.66
CA TYR A 25 -1.57 -10.41 -17.75
C TYR A 25 -2.93 -10.76 -18.34
N GLU A 26 -3.99 -10.73 -17.54
CA GLU A 26 -5.34 -11.08 -17.98
C GLU A 26 -6.18 -9.85 -18.31
N SER A 27 -6.10 -8.79 -17.50
CA SER A 27 -6.79 -7.53 -17.79
C SER A 27 -6.08 -6.34 -17.19
N LEU A 28 -5.53 -5.50 -18.07
CA LEU A 28 -4.89 -4.24 -17.68
C LEU A 28 -5.85 -3.28 -16.97
N LEU A 29 -7.14 -3.31 -17.35
CA LEU A 29 -8.17 -2.48 -16.74
C LEU A 29 -8.45 -2.90 -15.28
N ILE A 30 -8.51 -4.21 -15.02
CA ILE A 30 -8.71 -4.74 -13.66
C ILE A 30 -7.47 -4.47 -12.81
N ALA A 31 -6.28 -4.67 -13.36
CA ALA A 31 -5.03 -4.37 -12.66
C ALA A 31 -4.92 -2.90 -12.27
N ALA A 32 -5.31 -1.97 -13.16
CA ALA A 32 -5.36 -0.55 -12.88
C ALA A 32 -6.38 -0.22 -11.76
N GLY A 33 -7.56 -0.82 -11.82
CA GLY A 33 -8.57 -0.69 -10.76
C GLY A 33 -8.06 -1.17 -9.40
N MET A 34 -7.45 -2.36 -9.36
CA MET A 34 -6.85 -2.94 -8.16
C MET A 34 -5.70 -2.08 -7.61
N ALA A 35 -4.84 -1.55 -8.48
CA ALA A 35 -3.75 -0.66 -8.08
C ALA A 35 -4.29 0.63 -7.44
N MET A 36 -5.37 1.21 -7.98
CA MET A 36 -6.03 2.38 -7.39
C MET A 36 -6.63 2.08 -6.02
N VAL A 37 -7.28 0.91 -5.85
CA VAL A 37 -7.82 0.48 -4.56
C VAL A 37 -6.70 0.36 -3.51
N LEU A 38 -5.59 -0.29 -3.87
CA LEU A 38 -4.44 -0.47 -2.97
C LEU A 38 -3.78 0.86 -2.62
N ALA A 39 -3.64 1.77 -3.59
CA ALA A 39 -3.13 3.12 -3.33
C ALA A 39 -4.04 3.89 -2.37
N GLY A 40 -5.37 3.84 -2.58
CA GLY A 40 -6.36 4.45 -1.70
C GLY A 40 -6.30 3.88 -0.28
N LEU A 41 -6.20 2.55 -0.15
CA LEU A 41 -6.06 1.88 1.15
C LEU A 41 -4.79 2.35 1.88
N GLY A 42 -3.66 2.46 1.18
CA GLY A 42 -2.42 2.97 1.76
C GLY A 42 -2.55 4.40 2.29
N LEU A 43 -3.26 5.27 1.57
CA LEU A 43 -3.56 6.63 2.02
C LEU A 43 -4.47 6.64 3.26
N VAL A 44 -5.53 5.83 3.26
CA VAL A 44 -6.45 5.70 4.40
C VAL A 44 -5.69 5.23 5.63
N VAL A 45 -4.94 4.13 5.53
CA VAL A 45 -4.15 3.59 6.64
C VAL A 45 -3.15 4.62 7.16
N LYS A 46 -2.45 5.33 6.27
CA LYS A 46 -1.54 6.41 6.68
C LYS A 46 -2.28 7.51 7.46
N ALA A 47 -3.43 7.96 6.98
CA ALA A 47 -4.22 8.99 7.65
C ALA A 47 -4.71 8.51 9.03
N LEU A 48 -5.15 7.25 9.15
CA LEU A 48 -5.56 6.65 10.42
C LEU A 48 -4.40 6.59 11.41
N ILE A 49 -3.23 6.11 10.98
CA ILE A 49 -2.04 6.02 11.85
C ILE A 49 -1.60 7.44 12.26
N SER A 50 -1.52 8.39 11.34
CA SER A 50 -1.15 9.76 11.65
C SER A 50 -2.12 10.40 12.66
N GLY A 51 -3.44 10.24 12.47
CA GLY A 51 -4.44 10.75 13.41
C GLY A 51 -4.36 10.09 14.79
N MET A 52 -4.10 8.77 14.82
CA MET A 52 -3.91 8.03 16.07
C MET A 52 -2.66 8.49 16.83
N LEU A 53 -1.53 8.64 16.14
CA LEU A 53 -0.28 9.11 16.76
C LEU A 53 -0.41 10.55 17.26
N GLN A 54 -1.14 11.41 16.54
CA GLN A 54 -1.47 12.76 16.98
C GLN A 54 -2.36 12.73 18.24
N SER A 55 -3.33 11.82 18.32
CA SER A 55 -4.14 11.61 19.54
C SER A 55 -3.33 11.15 20.74
N PHE A 56 -2.18 10.51 20.52
CA PHE A 56 -1.23 10.13 21.58
C PHE A 56 -0.19 11.22 21.88
N GLY A 57 -0.30 12.42 21.31
CA GLY A 57 0.64 13.52 21.52
C GLY A 57 2.03 13.30 20.91
N MET A 58 2.16 12.32 20.01
CA MET A 58 3.42 12.04 19.29
C MET A 58 3.60 12.91 18.02
N PHE A 59 2.80 13.97 17.87
CA PHE A 59 2.90 15.00 16.83
C PHE A 59 2.38 16.34 17.33
#